data_AF-A0A845CEK4-F1
#
_entry.id   AF-A0A845CEK4-F1
#
_cell.length_a   1.000
_cell.length_b   1.000
_cell.length_c   1.000
_cell.angle_alpha   90.00
_cell.angle_beta   90.00
_cell.angle_gamma   90.00
#
_symmetry.space_group_name_H-M   'P 1'
#
loop_
_entity.id
_entity.type
_entity.pdbx_description
1 polymer ?
#
loop_
_entity_poly.entity_id
_entity_poly.type
_entity_poly.pdbx_seq_one_letter_code
_entity_poly.pdbx_strand_id
1 'polypeptide(L)'
;MNVRKNARWLTDTERANLLKAMIGLKGRNIQQGAHRMNVYDFYPLEHRIVRRRRSARNPNQGLGDGGHGGPAFLPWHREWLLRFERDLQSIDSTVTLPYWDLLDPVGTRDVLFQDDFMGPNGTGRNGEIMSGYFRESVPQQDRPAWWPDDDTGTPLSGFPIRRSLSVEERPLASQRYGFNTTTLTRQFGIDRAADPWTEFPTRPDMEDLLSSPNYASFRAAVENMDFHGWGHVWIGGLMGRPATSPNDPMFFLHHCMVDHAWALWQDRHDQSLPDNIPPSRAKAPHPVYGHNIDDLMWPWDGSTKTNSRKAEPPPKATFPPAGASGRAPVFPDDTFLRQIPESDTVRGEDVIDHRNLRGSTGYVYDTQIPFVIRRENDVFAWIDPLFGDLNLLGTIREQDTTNPSDGDLVLAHENGPGAWFNGNTKDLHLAGRIAEQESDMDPNATAGSWVASHYGQPLAYLDPDGNLHLKGLVRTNQQAAPVSVPLQNPSQV
;
A
#
# COMPACT_ATOMS: atom_id res chain seq x y z
N MET A 1 13.87 -8.06 8.99
CA MET A 1 13.13 -7.88 7.72
C MET A 1 11.91 -7.04 8.07
N ASN A 2 11.68 -5.95 7.35
CA ASN A 2 10.53 -5.08 7.61
C ASN A 2 9.29 -5.72 6.99
N VAL A 3 8.19 -5.75 7.74
CA VAL A 3 6.94 -6.43 7.35
C VAL A 3 5.81 -5.41 7.32
N ARG A 4 5.26 -5.13 6.14
CA ARG A 4 4.20 -4.12 5.95
C ARG A 4 2.81 -4.70 6.22
N LYS A 5 2.24 -4.39 7.37
CA LYS A 5 0.95 -4.94 7.86
C LYS A 5 -0.28 -4.28 7.23
N ASN A 6 -1.42 -4.96 7.24
CA ASN A 6 -2.71 -4.29 7.02
C ASN A 6 -2.95 -3.30 8.17
N ALA A 7 -3.26 -2.04 7.86
CA ALA A 7 -3.49 -0.98 8.85
C ALA A 7 -4.61 -1.31 9.86
N ARG A 8 -5.60 -2.14 9.46
CA ARG A 8 -6.67 -2.62 10.35
C ARG A 8 -6.16 -3.45 11.52
N TRP A 9 -5.11 -4.23 11.32
CA TRP A 9 -4.63 -5.24 12.28
C TRP A 9 -3.44 -4.77 13.12
N LEU A 10 -3.10 -3.48 13.06
CA LEU A 10 -2.13 -2.89 13.98
C LEU A 10 -2.68 -2.87 15.41
N THR A 11 -1.88 -3.35 16.35
CA THR A 11 -2.14 -3.19 17.78
C THR A 11 -2.12 -1.71 18.19
N ASP A 12 -2.71 -1.37 19.34
CA ASP A 12 -2.72 0.00 19.86
C ASP A 12 -1.31 0.59 19.99
N THR A 13 -0.32 -0.22 20.37
CA THR A 13 1.10 0.17 20.44
C THR A 13 1.68 0.46 19.05
N GLU A 14 1.39 -0.37 18.05
CA GLU A 14 1.87 -0.15 16.68
C GLU A 14 1.21 1.09 16.04
N ARG A 15 -0.10 1.30 16.28
CA ARG A 15 -0.80 2.53 15.89
C ARG A 15 -0.18 3.75 16.57
N ALA A 16 0.05 3.71 17.88
CA ALA A 16 0.70 4.79 18.62
C ALA A 16 2.10 5.12 18.10
N ASN A 17 2.94 4.11 17.85
CA ASN A 17 4.30 4.30 17.34
C ASN A 17 4.28 4.92 15.92
N LEU A 18 3.39 4.43 15.04
CA LEU A 18 3.22 4.97 13.69
C LEU A 18 2.76 6.44 13.70
N LEU A 19 1.75 6.76 14.51
CA LEU A 19 1.23 8.13 14.65
C LEU A 19 2.28 9.07 15.24
N LYS A 20 2.98 8.65 16.30
CA LYS A 20 4.10 9.38 16.91
C LYS A 20 5.20 9.67 15.88
N ALA A 21 5.57 8.69 15.05
CA ALA A 21 6.55 8.88 13.99
C ALA A 21 6.03 9.86 12.91
N MET A 22 4.85 9.62 12.33
CA MET A 22 4.28 10.46 11.27
C MET A 22 4.09 11.92 11.70
N ILE A 23 3.55 12.15 12.89
CA ILE A 23 3.37 13.50 13.45
C ILE A 23 4.72 14.09 13.86
N GLY A 24 5.63 13.30 14.44
CA GLY A 24 6.97 13.74 14.84
C GLY A 24 7.85 14.21 13.68
N LEU A 25 7.62 13.73 12.45
CA LEU A 25 8.27 14.27 11.24
C LEU A 25 7.91 15.75 10.97
N LYS A 26 6.86 16.31 11.58
CA LYS A 26 6.59 17.76 11.59
C LYS A 26 7.49 18.53 12.56
N GLY A 27 7.98 17.89 13.61
CA GLY A 27 8.89 18.46 14.60
C GLY A 27 10.36 18.41 14.20
N ARG A 28 10.74 17.39 13.43
CA ARG A 28 12.08 17.20 12.84
C ARG A 28 12.32 18.12 11.65
N ASN A 29 13.50 18.74 11.55
CA ASN A 29 13.82 19.68 10.48
C ASN A 29 14.99 19.25 9.57
N ILE A 30 14.82 19.49 8.27
CA ILE A 30 15.85 19.44 7.24
C ILE A 30 16.29 20.87 6.92
N GLN A 31 17.60 21.09 6.87
CA GLN A 31 18.22 22.36 6.46
C GLN A 31 18.95 22.16 5.13
N GLN A 32 18.68 23.02 4.15
CA GLN A 32 19.46 23.08 2.90
C GLN A 32 19.77 24.54 2.55
N GLY A 33 21.05 24.90 2.63
CA GLY A 33 21.47 26.31 2.52
C GLY A 33 20.73 27.19 3.55
N ALA A 34 20.05 28.23 3.06
CA ALA A 34 19.23 29.12 3.89
C ALA A 34 17.80 28.59 4.16
N HIS A 35 17.38 27.50 3.52
CA HIS A 35 16.01 26.99 3.60
C HIS A 35 15.87 25.93 4.70
N ARG A 36 14.79 26.04 5.48
CA ARG A 36 14.37 25.07 6.51
C ARG A 36 12.98 24.54 6.19
N MET A 37 12.79 23.24 6.37
CA MET A 37 11.50 22.55 6.23
C MET A 37 11.44 21.42 7.24
N ASN A 38 10.25 21.07 7.74
CA ASN A 38 10.13 19.84 8.51
C ASN A 38 10.24 18.61 7.59
N VAL A 39 10.62 17.46 8.16
CA VAL A 39 10.85 16.24 7.40
C VAL A 39 9.58 15.77 6.68
N TYR A 40 8.40 15.92 7.30
CA TYR A 40 7.15 15.53 6.64
C TYR A 40 6.88 16.37 5.39
N ASP A 41 6.93 17.70 5.48
CA ASP A 41 6.64 18.64 4.39
C ASP A 41 7.61 18.50 3.19
N PHE A 42 8.78 17.89 3.39
CA PHE A 42 9.69 17.55 2.29
C PHE A 42 9.04 16.56 1.31
N TYR A 43 8.22 15.60 1.77
CA TYR A 43 7.62 14.60 0.90
C TYR A 43 6.56 15.21 -0.06
N PRO A 44 5.53 15.96 0.39
CA PRO A 44 4.63 16.68 -0.52
C PRO A 44 5.38 17.63 -1.48
N LEU A 45 6.53 18.18 -1.08
CA LEU A 45 7.36 18.98 -1.97
C LEU A 45 8.06 18.13 -3.04
N GLU A 46 8.76 17.06 -2.65
CA GLU A 46 9.53 16.19 -3.56
C GLU A 46 8.61 15.58 -4.62
N HIS A 47 7.48 15.01 -4.21
CA HIS A 47 6.45 14.50 -5.12
C HIS A 47 5.99 15.58 -6.12
N ARG A 48 5.73 16.80 -5.65
CA ARG A 48 5.32 17.91 -6.52
C ARG A 48 6.43 18.36 -7.48
N ILE A 49 7.71 18.26 -7.09
CA ILE A 49 8.86 18.55 -7.95
C ILE A 49 9.00 17.48 -9.04
N VAL A 50 8.89 16.20 -8.67
CA VAL A 50 8.86 15.05 -9.60
C VAL A 50 7.76 15.22 -10.65
N ARG A 51 6.57 15.66 -10.22
CA ARG A 51 5.45 15.95 -11.11
C ARG A 51 5.63 17.13 -12.07
N ARG A 52 6.62 17.99 -11.85
CA ARG A 52 6.99 19.07 -12.80
C ARG A 52 7.95 18.59 -13.88
N ARG A 53 8.71 17.52 -13.64
CA ARG A 53 9.69 16.94 -14.56
C ARG A 53 9.00 16.17 -15.70
N ARG A 54 8.43 16.89 -16.66
CA ARG A 54 7.83 16.32 -17.87
C ARG A 54 8.88 15.62 -18.74
N SER A 55 8.51 14.48 -19.34
CA SER A 55 9.30 13.83 -20.38
C SER A 55 9.64 14.79 -21.53
N ALA A 56 10.93 15.09 -21.71
CA ALA A 56 11.42 16.23 -22.49
C ALA A 56 11.35 16.08 -24.02
N ARG A 57 10.47 15.22 -24.58
CA ARG A 57 10.45 14.94 -26.03
C ARG A 57 9.15 15.16 -26.80
N ASN A 58 7.95 15.08 -26.23
CA ASN A 58 6.74 15.47 -26.97
C ASN A 58 5.51 15.72 -26.07
N PRO A 59 4.94 16.94 -26.02
CA PRO A 59 3.68 17.18 -25.30
C PRO A 59 2.47 16.44 -25.89
N ASN A 60 2.57 15.92 -27.12
CA ASN A 60 1.48 15.18 -27.79
C ASN A 60 1.58 13.65 -27.65
N GLN A 61 2.50 13.09 -26.84
CA GLN A 61 2.69 11.62 -26.73
C GLN A 61 2.28 11.01 -25.38
N GLY A 62 1.66 11.77 -24.47
CA GLY A 62 1.09 11.22 -23.23
C GLY A 62 2.10 10.60 -22.23
N LEU A 63 3.40 10.66 -22.53
CA LEU A 63 4.47 10.25 -21.64
C LEU A 63 4.46 11.15 -20.40
N GLY A 64 4.31 10.56 -19.23
CA GLY A 64 4.04 11.29 -17.99
C GLY A 64 5.21 12.11 -17.41
N ASP A 65 5.13 12.30 -16.10
CA ASP A 65 6.11 13.04 -15.31
C ASP A 65 7.09 12.11 -14.59
N GLY A 66 8.07 12.64 -13.85
CA GLY A 66 9.21 11.85 -13.35
C GLY A 66 8.88 10.65 -12.44
N GLY A 67 7.63 10.46 -12.02
CA GLY A 67 7.16 9.31 -11.23
C GLY A 67 5.74 8.84 -11.57
N HIS A 68 5.11 9.34 -12.64
CA HIS A 68 3.72 9.03 -13.02
C HIS A 68 3.54 8.95 -14.54
N GLY A 69 2.41 8.42 -14.99
CA GLY A 69 1.99 8.35 -16.40
C GLY A 69 2.95 7.54 -17.26
N GLY A 70 3.57 6.51 -16.69
CA GLY A 70 4.57 5.70 -17.39
C GLY A 70 5.22 4.65 -16.49
N PRO A 71 6.13 3.81 -17.05
CA PRO A 71 6.59 2.59 -16.37
C PRO A 71 7.30 2.79 -15.02
N ALA A 72 7.83 3.99 -14.73
CA ALA A 72 8.39 4.37 -13.43
C ALA A 72 7.39 4.30 -12.27
N PHE A 73 6.07 4.38 -12.52
CA PHE A 73 5.07 4.66 -11.48
C PHE A 73 5.22 3.78 -10.24
N LEU A 74 5.31 2.46 -10.43
CA LEU A 74 5.43 1.49 -9.35
C LEU A 74 6.82 1.50 -8.66
N PRO A 75 7.96 1.34 -9.37
CA PRO A 75 9.28 1.36 -8.72
C PRO A 75 9.61 2.71 -8.07
N TRP A 76 9.18 3.84 -8.65
CA TRP A 76 9.41 5.17 -8.06
C TRP A 76 8.67 5.32 -6.73
N HIS A 77 7.38 4.98 -6.67
CA HIS A 77 6.61 5.04 -5.43
C HIS A 77 7.09 4.03 -4.40
N ARG A 78 7.48 2.81 -4.81
CA ARG A 78 8.11 1.82 -3.92
C ARG A 78 9.32 2.43 -3.22
N GLU A 79 10.33 2.88 -3.97
CA GLU A 79 11.53 3.54 -3.41
C GLU A 79 11.18 4.73 -2.50
N TRP A 80 10.19 5.52 -2.90
CA TRP A 80 9.78 6.70 -2.15
C TRP A 80 9.18 6.37 -0.77
N LEU A 81 8.35 5.32 -0.71
CA LEU A 81 7.84 4.76 0.55
C LEU A 81 8.99 4.27 1.44
N LEU A 82 10.07 3.73 0.86
CA LEU A 82 11.23 3.25 1.64
C LEU A 82 11.96 4.42 2.31
N ARG A 83 12.13 5.52 1.58
CA ARG A 83 12.75 6.74 2.10
C ARG A 83 11.87 7.36 3.19
N PHE A 84 10.54 7.34 3.05
CA PHE A 84 9.63 7.78 4.10
C PHE A 84 9.68 6.86 5.34
N GLU A 85 9.66 5.54 5.14
CA GLU A 85 9.74 4.56 6.24
C GLU A 85 11.05 4.68 7.04
N ARG A 86 12.19 4.88 6.36
CA ARG A 86 13.50 5.13 7.02
C ARG A 86 13.50 6.40 7.87
N ASP A 87 12.83 7.46 7.42
CA ASP A 87 12.69 8.69 8.20
C ASP A 87 11.75 8.49 9.41
N LEU A 88 10.66 7.71 9.28
CA LEU A 88 9.84 7.29 10.43
C LEU A 88 10.68 6.47 11.44
N GLN A 89 11.51 5.55 10.94
CA GLN A 89 12.43 4.73 11.75
C GLN A 89 13.51 5.55 12.47
N SER A 90 13.78 6.79 12.04
CA SER A 90 14.64 7.74 12.75
C SER A 90 13.99 8.35 14.01
N ILE A 91 12.67 8.18 14.18
CA ILE A 91 11.91 8.53 15.38
C ILE A 91 11.62 7.28 16.21
N ASP A 92 11.18 6.20 15.56
CA ASP A 92 10.93 4.92 16.21
C ASP A 92 11.28 3.76 15.26
N SER A 93 12.38 3.07 15.54
CA SER A 93 12.92 2.00 14.70
C SER A 93 12.04 0.75 14.61
N THR A 94 10.96 0.66 15.39
CA THR A 94 9.96 -0.42 15.27
C THR A 94 8.93 -0.17 14.18
N VAL A 95 8.84 1.05 13.66
CA VAL A 95 7.80 1.44 12.69
C VAL A 95 8.10 0.90 11.30
N THR A 96 7.09 0.24 10.72
CA THR A 96 6.99 -0.13 9.30
C THR A 96 5.71 0.46 8.74
N LEU A 97 5.69 0.88 7.48
CA LEU A 97 4.46 1.42 6.88
C LEU A 97 3.40 0.32 6.72
N PRO A 98 2.18 0.50 7.24
CA PRO A 98 1.09 -0.40 6.91
C PRO A 98 0.45 -0.04 5.56
N TYR A 99 -0.32 -0.96 4.99
CA TYR A 99 -1.15 -0.72 3.81
C TYR A 99 -2.62 -0.49 4.19
N TRP A 100 -3.32 0.37 3.45
CA TRP A 100 -4.77 0.53 3.52
C TRP A 100 -5.44 -0.41 2.53
N ASP A 101 -6.12 -1.43 3.04
CA ASP A 101 -6.88 -2.36 2.21
C ASP A 101 -8.12 -1.69 1.61
N LEU A 102 -8.12 -1.52 0.27
CA LEU A 102 -9.22 -0.92 -0.48
C LEU A 102 -10.42 -1.86 -0.63
N LEU A 103 -10.31 -3.14 -0.25
CA LEU A 103 -11.40 -4.12 -0.31
C LEU A 103 -12.22 -4.19 1.00
N ASP A 104 -11.80 -3.43 2.03
CA ASP A 104 -12.38 -3.48 3.38
C ASP A 104 -13.07 -2.15 3.77
N PRO A 105 -14.31 -1.89 3.30
CA PRO A 105 -15.07 -0.71 3.72
C PRO A 105 -15.31 -0.67 5.24
N VAL A 106 -15.42 -1.84 5.90
CA VAL A 106 -15.72 -1.94 7.34
C VAL A 106 -14.54 -1.48 8.18
N GLY A 107 -13.35 -2.04 7.97
CA GLY A 107 -12.14 -1.64 8.70
C GLY A 107 -11.67 -0.24 8.31
N THR A 108 -11.88 0.14 7.05
CA THR A 108 -11.64 1.51 6.60
C THR A 108 -12.47 2.52 7.40
N ARG A 109 -13.77 2.26 7.57
CA ARG A 109 -14.68 3.10 8.37
C ARG A 109 -14.40 3.01 9.87
N ASP A 110 -14.39 1.79 10.42
CA ASP A 110 -14.49 1.53 11.86
C ASP A 110 -13.13 1.48 12.57
N VAL A 111 -12.01 1.45 11.83
CA VAL A 111 -10.64 1.45 12.40
C VAL A 111 -9.79 2.57 11.84
N LEU A 112 -9.64 2.68 10.50
CA LEU A 112 -8.70 3.64 9.90
C LEU A 112 -9.15 5.08 10.10
N PHE A 113 -10.37 5.43 9.69
CA PHE A 113 -10.87 6.81 9.72
C PHE A 113 -11.51 7.22 11.06
N GLN A 114 -10.96 6.70 12.16
CA GLN A 114 -11.30 7.12 13.52
C GLN A 114 -10.38 8.25 14.01
N ASP A 115 -10.87 9.05 14.96
CA ASP A 115 -10.14 10.21 15.53
C ASP A 115 -8.79 9.82 16.16
N ASP A 116 -8.70 8.62 16.73
CA ASP A 116 -7.52 8.06 17.41
C ASP A 116 -6.51 7.39 16.46
N PHE A 117 -6.82 7.31 15.16
CA PHE A 117 -5.91 6.76 14.15
C PHE A 117 -5.71 7.71 12.97
N MET A 118 -6.17 7.38 11.76
CA MET A 118 -5.88 8.19 10.56
C MET A 118 -6.77 9.44 10.43
N GLY A 119 -7.71 9.65 11.36
CA GLY A 119 -8.62 10.80 11.42
C GLY A 119 -9.84 10.66 10.50
N PRO A 120 -10.95 11.37 10.74
CA PRO A 120 -12.20 11.17 10.01
C PRO A 120 -12.29 11.96 8.69
N ASN A 121 -13.50 12.01 8.13
CA ASN A 121 -13.86 12.91 7.03
C ASN A 121 -13.79 14.39 7.47
N GLY A 122 -13.70 15.29 6.50
CA GLY A 122 -13.77 16.73 6.74
C GLY A 122 -15.17 17.19 7.18
N THR A 123 -15.24 17.97 8.25
CA THR A 123 -16.47 18.61 8.77
C THR A 123 -16.43 20.13 8.70
N GLY A 124 -15.28 20.71 8.37
CA GLY A 124 -15.14 22.13 8.04
C GLY A 124 -15.80 22.50 6.71
N ARG A 125 -15.97 23.81 6.48
CA ARG A 125 -16.73 24.38 5.35
C ARG A 125 -16.24 23.90 3.97
N ASN A 126 -14.96 23.60 3.82
CA ASN A 126 -14.36 23.11 2.57
C ASN A 126 -13.85 21.66 2.70
N GLY A 127 -14.31 20.93 3.72
CA GLY A 127 -13.84 19.60 4.08
C GLY A 127 -12.58 19.61 4.97
N GLU A 128 -12.32 20.67 5.75
CA GLU A 128 -11.27 20.65 6.77
C GLU A 128 -11.56 19.59 7.86
N ILE A 129 -10.54 18.82 8.27
CA ILE A 129 -10.66 17.91 9.42
C ILE A 129 -10.57 18.73 10.71
N MET A 130 -11.60 18.63 11.55
CA MET A 130 -11.74 19.42 12.78
C MET A 130 -11.45 18.64 14.08
N SER A 131 -11.27 17.32 13.98
CA SER A 131 -11.04 16.39 15.10
C SER A 131 -9.84 15.46 14.84
N GLY A 132 -9.58 14.53 15.77
CA GLY A 132 -8.45 13.60 15.71
C GLY A 132 -7.07 14.26 15.76
N TYR A 133 -6.04 13.51 15.37
CA TYR A 133 -4.63 13.91 15.51
C TYR A 133 -4.03 14.68 14.33
N PHE A 134 -4.60 14.57 13.13
CA PHE A 134 -4.07 15.19 11.90
C PHE A 134 -4.71 16.55 11.54
N ARG A 135 -5.45 17.17 12.47
CA ARG A 135 -5.92 18.56 12.36
C ARG A 135 -4.81 19.58 12.65
N GLU A 136 -5.00 20.80 12.16
CA GLU A 136 -4.01 21.91 12.26
C GLU A 136 -3.52 22.18 13.68
N SER A 137 -4.43 22.14 14.65
CA SER A 137 -4.15 22.38 16.08
C SER A 137 -4.89 21.34 16.92
N VAL A 138 -4.15 20.65 17.78
CA VAL A 138 -4.66 19.65 18.72
C VAL A 138 -4.55 20.24 20.13
N PRO A 139 -5.68 20.52 20.82
CA PRO A 139 -5.69 21.00 22.20
C PRO A 139 -4.91 20.07 23.14
N GLN A 140 -4.28 20.62 24.17
CA GLN A 140 -3.40 19.85 25.05
C GLN A 140 -4.10 18.66 25.73
N GLN A 141 -5.38 18.80 26.09
CA GLN A 141 -6.16 17.73 26.70
C GLN A 141 -6.54 16.60 25.73
N ASP A 142 -6.44 16.83 24.42
CA ASP A 142 -6.72 15.83 23.39
C ASP A 142 -5.44 15.10 22.94
N ARG A 143 -4.28 15.44 23.52
CA ARG A 143 -2.98 14.83 23.17
C ARG A 143 -2.71 13.58 24.02
N PRO A 144 -2.48 12.40 23.42
CA PRO A 144 -2.11 11.19 24.14
C PRO A 144 -0.71 11.28 24.75
N ALA A 145 -0.41 10.42 25.71
CA ALA A 145 0.87 10.44 26.44
C ALA A 145 2.12 10.21 25.56
N TRP A 146 1.97 9.64 24.37
CA TRP A 146 3.04 9.43 23.39
C TRP A 146 3.28 10.62 22.45
N TRP A 147 2.50 11.69 22.56
CA TRP A 147 2.49 12.82 21.62
C TRP A 147 3.90 13.40 21.39
N PRO A 148 4.35 13.56 20.13
CA PRO A 148 5.72 13.93 19.84
C PRO A 148 6.05 15.40 20.08
N ASP A 149 7.30 15.63 20.47
CA ASP A 149 7.93 16.94 20.59
C ASP A 149 8.62 17.36 19.28
N ASP A 150 8.96 18.65 19.18
CA ASP A 150 9.87 19.18 18.16
C ASP A 150 11.36 18.97 18.53
N ASP A 151 12.25 19.40 17.64
CA ASP A 151 13.72 19.35 17.84
C ASP A 151 14.22 20.12 19.08
N THR A 152 13.37 20.88 19.79
CA THR A 152 13.70 21.59 21.03
C THR A 152 13.19 20.91 22.31
N GLY A 153 12.42 19.81 22.17
CA GLY A 153 11.71 19.18 23.28
C GLY A 153 10.39 19.89 23.63
N THR A 154 9.79 20.63 22.69
CA THR A 154 8.49 21.29 22.88
C THR A 154 7.38 20.45 22.23
N PRO A 155 6.30 20.07 22.95
CA PRO A 155 5.19 19.29 22.39
C PRO A 155 4.54 19.97 21.18
N LEU A 156 4.42 19.24 20.07
CA LEU A 156 3.87 19.79 18.83
C LEU A 156 2.44 20.31 19.02
N SER A 157 2.11 21.43 18.39
CA SER A 157 0.79 22.06 18.53
C SER A 157 -0.33 21.34 17.78
N GLY A 158 0.00 20.51 16.79
CA GLY A 158 -0.92 19.85 15.88
C GLY A 158 -0.21 19.47 14.57
N PHE A 159 -0.97 19.24 13.51
CA PHE A 159 -0.46 18.84 12.20
C PHE A 159 -0.76 19.90 11.12
N PRO A 160 -0.11 21.08 11.15
CA PRO A 160 -0.35 22.12 10.15
C PRO A 160 0.19 21.70 8.78
N ILE A 161 -0.60 21.95 7.74
CA ILE A 161 -0.20 21.87 6.34
C ILE A 161 0.45 23.19 5.94
N ARG A 162 1.58 23.15 5.24
CA ARG A 162 2.19 24.38 4.70
C ARG A 162 1.31 24.92 3.57
N ARG A 163 0.81 26.16 3.65
CA ARG A 163 -0.07 26.76 2.60
C ARG A 163 0.48 26.60 1.19
N SER A 164 1.79 26.77 1.00
CA SER A 164 2.47 26.61 -0.29
C SER A 164 2.47 25.18 -0.84
N LEU A 165 2.18 24.16 -0.03
CA LEU A 165 2.03 22.75 -0.41
C LEU A 165 0.54 22.35 -0.57
N SER A 166 -0.40 23.19 -0.10
CA SER A 166 -1.86 23.00 -0.24
C SER A 166 -2.47 23.53 -1.56
N VAL A 167 -1.62 23.95 -2.51
CA VAL A 167 -2.01 24.59 -3.77
C VAL A 167 -1.42 23.88 -4.99
N GLU A 168 -2.23 23.79 -6.04
CA GLU A 168 -1.83 23.36 -7.38
C GLU A 168 -1.36 24.59 -8.16
N GLU A 169 -0.10 24.55 -8.60
CA GLU A 169 0.48 25.58 -9.48
C GLU A 169 0.45 25.08 -10.93
N ARG A 170 -0.35 25.73 -11.79
CA ARG A 170 -0.40 25.42 -13.22
C ARG A 170 0.55 26.32 -14.01
N PRO A 171 1.45 25.79 -14.87
CA PRO A 171 2.46 26.60 -15.55
C PRO A 171 1.95 27.69 -16.52
N LEU A 172 0.67 27.67 -16.91
CA LEU A 172 0.12 28.50 -17.98
C LEU A 172 -1.03 29.43 -17.54
N ALA A 173 -1.36 29.46 -16.26
CA ALA A 173 -2.32 30.41 -15.71
C ALA A 173 -1.76 30.97 -14.39
N SER A 174 -1.75 32.30 -14.25
CA SER A 174 -1.37 33.00 -13.01
C SER A 174 -2.36 32.80 -11.85
N GLN A 175 -3.33 31.90 -12.01
CA GLN A 175 -4.30 31.48 -11.01
C GLN A 175 -3.76 30.30 -10.20
N ARG A 176 -3.64 30.50 -8.89
CA ARG A 176 -3.45 29.41 -7.94
C ARG A 176 -4.81 28.76 -7.67
N TYR A 177 -4.96 27.50 -8.05
CA TYR A 177 -6.11 26.68 -7.69
C TYR A 177 -5.71 25.72 -6.56
N GLY A 178 -6.52 25.55 -5.54
CA GLY A 178 -6.13 24.75 -4.37
C GLY A 178 -6.93 25.14 -3.14
N PHE A 179 -6.66 24.42 -2.05
CA PHE A 179 -7.32 24.69 -0.77
C PHE A 179 -6.74 25.93 -0.08
N ASN A 180 -5.45 26.26 -0.34
CA ASN A 180 -4.75 27.40 0.26
C ASN A 180 -4.90 27.44 1.80
N THR A 181 -4.83 26.26 2.40
CA THR A 181 -5.20 25.96 3.77
C THR A 181 -3.99 25.58 4.61
N THR A 182 -4.14 25.65 5.93
CA THR A 182 -3.21 25.10 6.92
C THR A 182 -3.74 23.84 7.60
N THR A 183 -4.94 23.39 7.24
CA THR A 183 -5.61 22.20 7.79
C THR A 183 -5.67 21.09 6.74
N LEU A 184 -5.51 19.83 7.15
CA LEU A 184 -5.79 18.69 6.27
C LEU A 184 -7.27 18.74 5.82
N THR A 185 -7.53 18.53 4.53
CA THR A 185 -8.89 18.43 4.00
C THR A 185 -9.16 17.06 3.40
N ARG A 186 -10.35 16.54 3.68
CA ARG A 186 -10.91 15.29 3.14
C ARG A 186 -12.37 15.47 2.80
N GLN A 187 -12.82 14.73 1.80
CA GLN A 187 -14.21 14.61 1.41
C GLN A 187 -14.36 13.16 0.96
N PHE A 188 -15.04 12.32 1.74
CA PHE A 188 -15.22 10.91 1.38
C PHE A 188 -16.23 10.69 0.24
N GLY A 189 -15.99 9.65 -0.55
CA GLY A 189 -16.82 9.20 -1.68
C GLY A 189 -16.33 9.61 -3.07
N ILE A 190 -16.82 8.94 -4.09
CA ILE A 190 -16.69 9.30 -5.51
C ILE A 190 -17.89 10.18 -5.89
N ASP A 191 -19.12 9.67 -5.73
CA ASP A 191 -20.34 10.47 -5.79
C ASP A 191 -20.61 11.14 -4.44
N ARG A 192 -20.70 12.46 -4.45
CA ARG A 192 -20.94 13.30 -3.27
C ARG A 192 -22.39 13.27 -2.78
N ALA A 193 -23.28 12.61 -3.52
CA ALA A 193 -24.67 12.36 -3.15
C ALA A 193 -24.92 10.93 -2.63
N ALA A 194 -23.95 10.01 -2.78
CA ALA A 194 -24.08 8.60 -2.36
C ALA A 194 -23.56 8.37 -0.93
N ASP A 195 -23.79 7.16 -0.41
CA ASP A 195 -23.08 6.69 0.79
C ASP A 195 -21.65 6.28 0.39
N PRO A 196 -20.60 6.99 0.85
CA PRO A 196 -19.22 6.72 0.45
C PRO A 196 -18.76 5.30 0.83
N TRP A 197 -19.40 4.66 1.81
CA TRP A 197 -19.04 3.31 2.26
C TRP A 197 -19.52 2.19 1.31
N THR A 198 -20.29 2.53 0.26
CA THR A 198 -20.80 1.58 -0.74
C THR A 198 -20.01 1.56 -2.05
N GLU A 199 -19.00 2.42 -2.20
CA GLU A 199 -18.30 2.67 -3.48
C GLU A 199 -16.94 1.99 -3.59
N PHE A 200 -16.61 1.08 -2.67
CA PHE A 200 -15.29 0.44 -2.55
C PHE A 200 -15.04 -0.60 -3.65
N PRO A 201 -13.80 -0.73 -4.17
CA PRO A 201 -13.41 -1.83 -5.03
C PRO A 201 -13.70 -3.19 -4.39
N THR A 202 -14.03 -4.16 -5.22
CA THR A 202 -14.41 -5.51 -4.81
C THR A 202 -13.30 -6.52 -5.13
N ARG A 203 -13.38 -7.73 -4.55
CA ARG A 203 -12.47 -8.84 -4.91
C ARG A 203 -12.40 -9.07 -6.44
N PRO A 204 -13.54 -9.15 -7.19
CA PRO A 204 -13.50 -9.22 -8.65
C PRO A 204 -12.63 -8.15 -9.31
N ASP A 205 -12.75 -6.88 -8.91
CA ASP A 205 -11.96 -5.78 -9.49
C ASP A 205 -10.44 -5.99 -9.24
N MET A 206 -10.07 -6.50 -8.06
CA MET A 206 -8.69 -6.86 -7.73
C MET A 206 -8.20 -8.10 -8.50
N GLU A 207 -9.04 -9.11 -8.70
CA GLU A 207 -8.69 -10.30 -9.48
C GLU A 207 -8.52 -9.98 -10.98
N ASP A 208 -9.36 -9.12 -11.54
CA ASP A 208 -9.23 -8.60 -12.90
C ASP A 208 -7.94 -7.77 -13.06
N LEU A 209 -7.64 -6.90 -12.09
CA LEU A 209 -6.39 -6.15 -12.03
C LEU A 209 -5.17 -7.10 -12.02
N LEU A 210 -5.14 -8.09 -11.13
CA LEU A 210 -4.05 -9.06 -11.00
C LEU A 210 -3.93 -10.01 -12.20
N SER A 211 -5.01 -10.20 -12.96
CA SER A 211 -5.04 -10.99 -14.20
C SER A 211 -4.47 -10.24 -15.42
N SER A 212 -4.05 -8.97 -15.26
CA SER A 212 -3.39 -8.19 -16.31
C SER A 212 -2.20 -8.94 -16.92
N PRO A 213 -2.17 -9.17 -18.24
CA PRO A 213 -1.27 -10.16 -18.88
C PRO A 213 0.18 -9.71 -19.05
N ASN A 214 0.53 -8.48 -18.69
CA ASN A 214 1.89 -7.93 -18.77
C ASN A 214 2.00 -6.66 -17.91
N TYR A 215 3.23 -6.23 -17.60
CA TYR A 215 3.50 -5.07 -16.75
C TYR A 215 2.88 -3.78 -17.29
N ALA A 216 2.89 -3.58 -18.62
CA ALA A 216 2.39 -2.34 -19.23
C ALA A 216 0.87 -2.15 -19.01
N SER A 217 0.11 -3.25 -19.11
CA SER A 217 -1.32 -3.32 -18.84
C SER A 217 -1.65 -3.26 -17.34
N PHE A 218 -0.95 -4.03 -16.50
CA PHE A 218 -1.10 -4.00 -15.04
C PHE A 218 -0.87 -2.59 -14.49
N ARG A 219 0.25 -1.97 -14.85
CA ARG A 219 0.59 -0.60 -14.44
C ARG A 219 -0.43 0.41 -14.98
N ALA A 220 -1.09 0.15 -16.11
CA ALA A 220 -2.16 1.03 -16.63
C ALA A 220 -3.40 0.96 -15.75
N ALA A 221 -3.92 -0.24 -15.49
CA ALA A 221 -5.10 -0.46 -14.67
C ALA A 221 -4.87 0.03 -13.24
N VAL A 222 -3.75 -0.37 -12.61
CA VAL A 222 -3.49 0.00 -11.21
C VAL A 222 -3.41 1.51 -11.03
N GLU A 223 -2.79 2.26 -11.95
CA GLU A 223 -2.57 3.72 -11.85
C GLU A 223 -3.86 4.54 -12.09
N ASN A 224 -4.80 3.98 -12.87
CA ASN A 224 -6.07 4.59 -13.26
C ASN A 224 -7.11 4.60 -12.11
N MET A 225 -8.34 5.04 -12.43
CA MET A 225 -9.49 5.05 -11.52
C MET A 225 -9.93 3.66 -11.04
N ASP A 226 -9.33 2.58 -11.53
CA ASP A 226 -9.71 1.22 -11.18
C ASP A 226 -9.15 0.81 -9.80
N PHE A 227 -8.07 1.48 -9.31
CA PHE A 227 -7.46 1.17 -8.01
C PHE A 227 -6.76 2.37 -7.33
N HIS A 228 -5.57 2.77 -7.79
CA HIS A 228 -4.81 3.90 -7.24
C HIS A 228 -5.60 5.22 -7.37
N GLY A 229 -6.16 5.47 -8.54
CA GLY A 229 -6.94 6.66 -8.82
C GLY A 229 -8.21 6.73 -7.98
N TRP A 230 -8.86 5.59 -7.75
CA TRP A 230 -10.02 5.47 -6.87
C TRP A 230 -9.70 5.98 -5.46
N GLY A 231 -8.68 5.41 -4.80
CA GLY A 231 -8.37 5.78 -3.41
C GLY A 231 -7.97 7.25 -3.23
N HIS A 232 -7.34 7.84 -4.25
CA HIS A 232 -7.12 9.29 -4.30
C HIS A 232 -8.44 10.07 -4.33
N VAL A 233 -9.32 9.79 -5.29
CA VAL A 233 -10.57 10.55 -5.49
C VAL A 233 -11.56 10.32 -4.35
N TRP A 234 -11.63 9.08 -3.83
CA TRP A 234 -12.53 8.70 -2.74
C TRP A 234 -12.19 9.42 -1.44
N ILE A 235 -10.91 9.56 -1.05
CA ILE A 235 -10.54 10.38 0.13
C ILE A 235 -10.81 11.88 -0.13
N GLY A 236 -10.75 12.29 -1.40
CA GLY A 236 -11.05 13.66 -1.82
C GLY A 236 -10.11 14.68 -1.17
N GLY A 237 -10.57 15.92 -1.02
CA GLY A 237 -9.79 16.97 -0.34
C GLY A 237 -8.38 17.16 -0.94
N LEU A 238 -7.35 17.24 -0.09
CA LEU A 238 -5.95 17.32 -0.53
C LEU A 238 -5.48 16.03 -1.23
N MET A 239 -5.98 14.86 -0.79
CA MET A 239 -5.63 13.54 -1.32
C MET A 239 -6.14 13.32 -2.75
N GLY A 240 -7.30 13.88 -3.11
CA GLY A 240 -7.90 13.82 -4.44
C GLY A 240 -7.22 14.68 -5.51
N ARG A 241 -6.12 15.37 -5.18
CA ARG A 241 -5.35 16.17 -6.14
C ARG A 241 -3.89 15.71 -6.17
N PRO A 242 -3.39 15.17 -7.30
CA PRO A 242 -2.01 14.67 -7.39
C PRO A 242 -0.90 15.71 -7.15
N ALA A 243 -1.19 17.01 -7.05
CA ALA A 243 -0.20 18.03 -6.70
C ALA A 243 -0.05 18.26 -5.18
N THR A 244 -1.01 17.76 -4.40
CA THR A 244 -1.12 18.01 -2.96
C THR A 244 -1.36 16.73 -2.16
N SER A 245 -1.50 15.58 -2.82
CA SER A 245 -1.96 14.34 -2.20
C SER A 245 -1.10 13.82 -1.03
N PRO A 246 0.25 13.90 -1.04
CA PRO A 246 1.03 13.45 0.12
C PRO A 246 0.94 14.34 1.37
N ASN A 247 0.24 15.49 1.30
CA ASN A 247 -0.06 16.25 2.51
C ASN A 247 -1.00 15.48 3.45
N ASP A 248 -1.78 14.51 2.92
CA ASP A 248 -2.55 13.55 3.70
C ASP A 248 -1.67 12.33 4.04
N PRO A 249 -1.49 11.97 5.33
CA PRO A 249 -0.76 10.77 5.73
C PRO A 249 -1.31 9.47 5.15
N MET A 250 -2.61 9.44 4.77
CA MET A 250 -3.20 8.30 4.06
C MET A 250 -2.56 8.02 2.71
N PHE A 251 -1.86 8.99 2.10
CA PHE A 251 -1.08 8.75 0.88
C PHE A 251 -0.15 7.55 1.04
N PHE A 252 0.58 7.47 2.15
CA PHE A 252 1.60 6.45 2.34
C PHE A 252 0.97 5.06 2.56
N LEU A 253 -0.18 4.99 3.23
CA LEU A 253 -0.95 3.75 3.40
C LEU A 253 -1.58 3.28 2.09
N HIS A 254 -2.14 4.21 1.31
CA HIS A 254 -2.69 3.98 -0.02
C HIS A 254 -1.64 3.46 -0.98
N HIS A 255 -0.48 4.13 -1.06
CA HIS A 255 0.62 3.70 -1.92
C HIS A 255 1.28 2.42 -1.45
N CYS A 256 1.27 2.10 -0.14
CA CYS A 256 1.65 0.77 0.34
C CYS A 256 0.69 -0.32 -0.18
N MET A 257 -0.59 -0.05 -0.40
CA MET A 257 -1.54 -1.00 -1.00
C MET A 257 -1.37 -1.12 -2.51
N VAL A 258 -1.10 -0.03 -3.22
CA VAL A 258 -0.70 -0.06 -4.65
C VAL A 258 0.56 -0.91 -4.84
N ASP A 259 1.54 -0.75 -3.94
CA ASP A 259 2.79 -1.51 -3.93
C ASP A 259 2.59 -2.98 -3.49
N HIS A 260 1.59 -3.27 -2.64
CA HIS A 260 1.15 -4.64 -2.32
C HIS A 260 0.49 -5.32 -3.52
N ALA A 261 -0.41 -4.62 -4.23
CA ALA A 261 -1.03 -5.11 -5.45
C ALA A 261 0.03 -5.45 -6.52
N TRP A 262 1.09 -4.63 -6.62
CA TRP A 262 2.23 -4.96 -7.48
C TRP A 262 2.95 -6.23 -7.02
N ALA A 263 3.26 -6.37 -5.72
CA ALA A 263 3.88 -7.58 -5.20
C ALA A 263 3.06 -8.86 -5.50
N LEU A 264 1.74 -8.83 -5.30
CA LEU A 264 0.84 -9.95 -5.64
C LEU A 264 0.82 -10.27 -7.14
N TRP A 265 0.88 -9.24 -7.99
CA TRP A 265 0.98 -9.45 -9.42
C TRP A 265 2.34 -10.09 -9.80
N GLN A 266 3.43 -9.66 -9.17
CA GLN A 266 4.76 -10.26 -9.38
C GLN A 266 4.82 -11.74 -8.95
N ASP A 267 4.02 -12.13 -7.96
CA ASP A 267 3.90 -13.51 -7.51
C ASP A 267 3.11 -14.42 -8.47
N ARG A 268 2.21 -13.82 -9.26
CA ARG A 268 1.39 -14.53 -10.25
C ARG A 268 2.03 -14.62 -11.64
N HIS A 269 3.04 -13.79 -11.93
CA HIS A 269 3.61 -13.62 -13.27
C HIS A 269 5.14 -13.77 -13.26
N ASP A 270 5.69 -14.65 -14.12
CA ASP A 270 7.13 -14.91 -14.18
C ASP A 270 7.93 -13.63 -14.52
N GLN A 271 8.66 -13.11 -13.54
CA GLN A 271 9.47 -11.89 -13.63
C GLN A 271 10.76 -12.08 -14.47
N SER A 272 11.07 -13.29 -14.94
CA SER A 272 12.11 -13.53 -15.94
C SER A 272 11.69 -13.11 -17.36
N LEU A 273 10.38 -12.99 -17.61
CA LEU A 273 9.83 -12.62 -18.90
C LEU A 273 9.92 -11.09 -19.10
N PRO A 274 10.47 -10.59 -20.23
CA PRO A 274 10.66 -9.16 -20.47
C PRO A 274 9.39 -8.30 -20.45
N ASP A 275 8.23 -8.88 -20.75
CA ASP A 275 6.95 -8.17 -20.75
C ASP A 275 6.36 -8.05 -19.33
N ASN A 276 6.89 -8.82 -18.38
CA ASN A 276 6.43 -8.84 -16.99
C ASN A 276 7.19 -7.87 -16.05
N ILE A 277 8.05 -7.01 -16.61
CA ILE A 277 8.86 -6.04 -15.88
C ILE A 277 8.78 -4.66 -16.57
N PRO A 278 9.15 -3.55 -15.88
CA PRO A 278 9.36 -2.28 -16.57
C PRO A 278 10.29 -2.45 -17.78
N PRO A 279 10.03 -1.81 -18.93
CA PRO A 279 10.85 -1.99 -20.11
C PRO A 279 12.25 -1.42 -19.89
N SER A 280 13.27 -2.13 -20.39
CA SER A 280 14.61 -1.54 -20.50
C SER A 280 14.67 -0.50 -21.60
N ARG A 281 15.62 0.43 -21.50
CA ARG A 281 15.79 1.55 -22.42
C ARG A 281 16.01 1.11 -23.86
N ALA A 282 16.59 -0.07 -24.07
CA ALA A 282 16.80 -0.69 -25.37
C ALA A 282 15.52 -1.31 -25.98
N LYS A 283 14.52 -1.65 -25.14
CA LYS A 283 13.25 -2.28 -25.54
C LYS A 283 12.04 -1.34 -25.46
N ALA A 284 12.14 -0.24 -24.73
CA ALA A 284 11.07 0.74 -24.59
C ALA A 284 10.72 1.35 -25.97
N PRO A 285 9.45 1.35 -26.41
CA PRO A 285 9.04 1.97 -27.67
C PRO A 285 9.39 3.47 -27.73
N HIS A 286 9.29 4.14 -26.58
CA HIS A 286 9.61 5.55 -26.39
C HIS A 286 10.42 5.70 -25.08
N PRO A 287 11.76 5.52 -25.11
CA PRO A 287 12.58 5.53 -23.90
C PRO A 287 12.61 6.92 -23.26
N VAL A 288 12.05 7.02 -22.05
CA VAL A 288 12.08 8.22 -21.20
C VAL A 288 13.04 7.99 -20.04
N TYR A 289 14.03 8.85 -19.88
CA TYR A 289 15.02 8.74 -18.80
C TYR A 289 14.36 8.84 -17.41
N GLY A 290 14.54 7.80 -16.60
CA GLY A 290 13.92 7.62 -15.28
C GLY A 290 12.66 6.74 -15.29
N HIS A 291 12.21 6.27 -16.45
CA HIS A 291 11.13 5.28 -16.56
C HIS A 291 11.58 3.93 -17.10
N ASN A 292 12.81 3.80 -17.59
CA ASN A 292 13.32 2.50 -17.99
C ASN A 292 13.91 1.77 -16.77
N ILE A 293 13.84 0.44 -16.77
CA ILE A 293 14.28 -0.43 -15.66
C ILE A 293 15.75 -0.19 -15.25
N ASP A 294 16.58 0.17 -16.24
CA ASP A 294 18.03 0.31 -16.22
C ASP A 294 18.49 1.78 -16.04
N ASP A 295 17.54 2.72 -15.98
CA ASP A 295 17.83 4.10 -15.60
C ASP A 295 17.92 4.24 -14.07
N LEU A 296 18.73 5.20 -13.63
CA LEU A 296 18.66 5.72 -12.26
C LEU A 296 17.34 6.49 -12.06
N MET A 297 16.70 6.30 -10.91
CA MET A 297 15.44 6.96 -10.57
C MET A 297 15.70 8.39 -10.05
N TRP A 298 15.06 9.37 -10.68
CA TRP A 298 15.17 10.78 -10.29
C TRP A 298 14.14 11.11 -9.18
N PRO A 299 14.48 11.88 -8.14
CA PRO A 299 15.68 12.74 -7.98
C PRO A 299 16.90 12.06 -7.32
N TRP A 300 16.89 10.73 -7.16
CA TRP A 300 17.94 9.97 -6.47
C TRP A 300 19.02 9.43 -7.42
N ASP A 301 19.21 10.06 -8.58
CA ASP A 301 20.19 9.67 -9.61
C ASP A 301 21.58 10.28 -9.38
N GLY A 302 21.83 10.82 -8.17
CA GLY A 302 23.07 11.52 -7.81
C GLY A 302 23.25 12.87 -8.52
N SER A 303 22.33 13.29 -9.40
CA SER A 303 22.48 14.51 -10.16
C SER A 303 22.05 15.74 -9.36
N THR A 304 22.95 16.71 -9.23
CA THR A 304 22.62 18.06 -8.73
C THR A 304 21.99 18.97 -9.80
N LYS A 305 21.62 18.39 -10.95
CA LYS A 305 21.23 19.12 -12.15
C LYS A 305 19.79 18.79 -12.53
N THR A 306 18.92 19.76 -12.27
CA THR A 306 17.63 19.81 -12.94
C THR A 306 17.85 19.94 -14.46
N ASN A 307 17.08 19.16 -15.22
CA ASN A 307 16.93 19.19 -16.68
C ASN A 307 18.00 18.50 -17.55
N SER A 308 17.49 17.58 -18.40
CA SER A 308 18.20 17.00 -19.54
C SER A 308 18.27 17.91 -20.77
N ARG A 309 17.84 19.18 -20.67
CA ARG A 309 17.96 20.20 -21.74
C ARG A 309 18.24 21.59 -21.20
N LYS A 310 19.48 22.06 -21.43
CA LYS A 310 20.07 23.38 -21.13
C LYS A 310 20.05 23.80 -19.66
N ALA A 311 21.26 23.96 -19.12
CA ALA A 311 21.49 24.64 -17.86
C ALA A 311 21.23 26.15 -18.00
N GLU A 312 20.66 26.73 -16.96
CA GLU A 312 21.31 27.89 -16.34
C GLU A 312 21.92 27.42 -15.00
N PRO A 313 23.09 27.92 -14.60
CA PRO A 313 23.67 27.58 -13.30
C PRO A 313 22.81 28.18 -12.17
N PRO A 314 22.78 27.57 -10.98
CA PRO A 314 22.16 28.21 -9.82
C PRO A 314 22.83 29.58 -9.60
N PRO A 315 22.07 30.68 -9.51
CA PRO A 315 22.66 32.00 -9.31
C PRO A 315 23.42 32.03 -7.98
N LYS A 316 24.64 32.60 -8.00
CA LYS A 316 25.44 32.77 -6.79
C LYS A 316 24.66 33.60 -5.77
N ALA A 317 24.60 33.12 -4.54
CA ALA A 317 23.97 33.85 -3.45
C ALA A 317 24.72 35.16 -3.15
N THR A 318 24.04 36.29 -3.34
CA THR A 318 24.39 37.59 -2.77
C THR A 318 23.20 38.11 -1.96
N PHE A 319 23.42 38.37 -0.68
CA PHE A 319 22.41 38.90 0.25
C PHE A 319 22.15 40.41 0.03
N PRO A 320 21.02 40.97 0.53
CA PRO A 320 20.35 42.11 -0.09
C PRO A 320 20.58 43.45 0.63
N PRO A 321 20.18 44.59 0.01
CA PRO A 321 19.70 45.77 0.73
C PRO A 321 18.23 45.58 1.17
N ALA A 322 17.88 46.12 2.33
CA ALA A 322 16.54 45.96 2.92
C ALA A 322 15.46 46.82 2.23
N GLY A 323 14.20 46.36 2.29
CA GLY A 323 13.02 47.21 2.13
C GLY A 323 12.09 46.88 0.97
N ALA A 324 11.26 45.83 1.11
CA ALA A 324 9.99 45.71 0.39
C ALA A 324 8.99 44.87 1.19
N SER A 325 7.89 45.48 1.61
CA SER A 325 6.72 44.77 2.16
C SER A 325 5.89 44.20 1.02
N GLY A 326 5.87 42.87 0.85
CA GLY A 326 5.03 42.24 -0.17
C GLY A 326 5.13 40.71 -0.21
N ARG A 327 3.95 40.06 -0.13
CA ARG A 327 3.64 38.62 -0.34
C ARG A 327 4.60 37.59 0.28
N ALA A 328 4.01 36.62 1.01
CA ALA A 328 4.70 35.42 1.45
C ALA A 328 5.46 34.75 0.28
N PRO A 329 6.74 34.35 0.45
CA PRO A 329 7.57 33.88 -0.65
C PRO A 329 6.92 32.70 -1.37
N VAL A 330 6.92 32.77 -2.70
CA VAL A 330 6.90 31.54 -3.52
C VAL A 330 8.20 30.82 -3.17
N PHE A 331 8.14 29.55 -2.80
CA PHE A 331 9.37 28.77 -2.65
C PHE A 331 10.03 28.68 -4.02
N PRO A 332 11.32 29.07 -4.18
CA PRO A 332 12.00 28.94 -5.44
C PRO A 332 12.12 27.46 -5.83
N ASP A 333 11.86 27.20 -7.11
CA ASP A 333 12.53 26.23 -7.99
C ASP A 333 13.36 25.14 -7.29
N ASP A 334 12.97 23.87 -7.46
CA ASP A 334 13.73 22.60 -7.54
C ASP A 334 15.05 22.40 -6.74
N THR A 335 15.34 23.25 -5.77
CA THR A 335 16.63 23.39 -5.07
C THR A 335 16.59 22.85 -3.64
N PHE A 336 15.41 22.44 -3.17
CA PHE A 336 15.20 21.77 -1.90
C PHE A 336 14.99 20.25 -2.10
N LEU A 337 15.90 19.61 -2.83
CA LEU A 337 15.98 18.15 -3.01
C LEU A 337 17.12 17.61 -2.15
N ARG A 338 16.95 16.45 -1.51
CA ARG A 338 18.07 15.83 -0.77
C ARG A 338 19.20 15.51 -1.74
N GLN A 339 20.40 15.99 -1.45
CA GLN A 339 21.60 15.51 -2.14
C GLN A 339 21.81 14.05 -1.71
N ILE A 340 21.65 13.14 -2.66
CA ILE A 340 21.84 11.70 -2.45
C ILE A 340 23.28 11.36 -2.85
N PRO A 341 24.09 10.76 -1.96
CA PRO A 341 25.41 10.23 -2.30
C PRO A 341 25.33 9.21 -3.46
N GLU A 342 26.39 9.06 -4.24
CA GLU A 342 26.42 8.09 -5.35
C GLU A 342 26.16 6.64 -4.88
N SER A 343 26.57 6.31 -3.63
CA SER A 343 26.29 5.04 -2.96
C SER A 343 24.82 4.75 -2.66
N ASP A 344 24.00 5.81 -2.62
CA ASP A 344 22.60 5.78 -2.18
C ASP A 344 21.65 6.01 -3.39
N THR A 345 22.22 5.98 -4.59
CA THR A 345 21.48 6.01 -5.86
C THR A 345 20.84 4.66 -6.15
N VAL A 346 19.77 4.67 -6.93
CA VAL A 346 18.88 3.52 -7.07
C VAL A 346 18.22 3.51 -8.45
N ARG A 347 18.02 2.32 -8.99
CA ARG A 347 17.44 2.04 -10.30
C ARG A 347 16.10 1.34 -10.18
N GLY A 348 15.36 1.28 -11.28
CA GLY A 348 14.15 0.45 -11.34
C GLY A 348 14.45 -1.02 -11.01
N GLU A 349 15.55 -1.57 -11.53
CA GLU A 349 15.97 -2.96 -11.32
C GLU A 349 16.25 -3.34 -9.85
N ASP A 350 16.69 -2.38 -9.01
CA ASP A 350 17.04 -2.64 -7.61
C ASP A 350 15.81 -2.88 -6.71
N VAL A 351 14.63 -2.38 -7.11
CA VAL A 351 13.40 -2.37 -6.32
C VAL A 351 12.28 -3.27 -6.86
N ILE A 352 12.51 -4.02 -7.95
CA ILE A 352 11.52 -4.97 -8.48
C ILE A 352 11.23 -6.09 -7.49
N ASP A 353 12.25 -6.58 -6.79
CA ASP A 353 12.14 -7.80 -5.98
C ASP A 353 11.60 -7.50 -4.56
N HIS A 354 10.28 -7.58 -4.39
CA HIS A 354 9.65 -7.42 -3.07
C HIS A 354 10.06 -8.53 -2.09
N ARG A 355 10.42 -9.73 -2.58
CA ARG A 355 10.85 -10.88 -1.75
C ARG A 355 12.30 -10.78 -1.28
N ASN A 356 13.03 -9.73 -1.70
CA ASN A 356 14.43 -9.48 -1.35
C ASN A 356 15.39 -10.64 -1.74
N LEU A 357 15.03 -11.47 -2.73
CA LEU A 357 15.85 -12.61 -3.18
C LEU A 357 17.18 -12.15 -3.80
N ARG A 358 17.25 -10.91 -4.31
CA ARG A 358 18.47 -10.26 -4.81
C ARG A 358 19.24 -9.45 -3.77
N GLY A 359 18.76 -9.35 -2.53
CA GLY A 359 19.46 -8.70 -1.41
C GLY A 359 19.46 -7.17 -1.43
N SER A 360 18.83 -6.53 -2.41
CA SER A 360 18.63 -5.08 -2.48
C SER A 360 17.25 -4.69 -1.98
N THR A 361 17.19 -4.06 -0.80
CA THR A 361 16.08 -3.18 -0.40
C THR A 361 14.65 -3.77 -0.56
N GLY A 362 14.44 -5.08 -0.38
CA GLY A 362 13.12 -5.69 -0.49
C GLY A 362 12.28 -5.57 0.80
N TYR A 363 10.96 -5.50 0.64
CA TYR A 363 9.96 -5.38 1.71
C TYR A 363 8.95 -6.48 1.54
N VAL A 364 8.83 -7.32 2.56
CA VAL A 364 7.80 -8.36 2.57
C VAL A 364 6.51 -7.72 3.08
N TYR A 365 5.46 -7.85 2.28
CA TYR A 365 4.12 -7.54 2.73
C TYR A 365 3.70 -8.57 3.75
N ASP A 366 2.90 -8.13 4.72
CA ASP A 366 2.29 -9.04 5.67
C ASP A 366 1.12 -9.78 5.01
N THR A 367 1.46 -10.65 4.06
CA THR A 367 0.63 -11.79 3.67
C THR A 367 0.57 -12.84 4.81
N GLN A 368 1.24 -12.57 5.94
CA GLN A 368 1.55 -13.49 7.03
C GLN A 368 1.19 -12.98 8.45
N ILE A 369 0.08 -12.23 8.60
CA ILE A 369 -0.75 -12.29 9.83
C ILE A 369 -2.11 -12.90 9.47
N PRO A 370 -2.18 -14.25 9.45
CA PRO A 370 -3.32 -15.03 9.01
C PRO A 370 -3.91 -15.82 10.17
N PHE A 371 -4.96 -16.57 9.88
CA PHE A 371 -5.07 -17.88 10.54
C PHE A 371 -4.02 -18.82 9.94
N VAL A 372 -2.82 -18.88 10.54
CA VAL A 372 -1.84 -19.93 10.22
C VAL A 372 -2.14 -21.15 11.06
N ILE A 373 -2.47 -22.24 10.38
CA ILE A 373 -2.42 -23.56 10.99
C ILE A 373 -0.96 -24.00 10.97
N ARG A 374 -0.33 -24.03 12.16
CA ARG A 374 1.07 -24.43 12.37
C ARG A 374 1.21 -25.49 13.46
N ARG A 375 2.18 -26.39 13.29
CA ARG A 375 2.73 -27.24 14.34
C ARG A 375 4.24 -27.03 14.34
N GLU A 376 4.79 -26.61 15.48
CA GLU A 376 6.21 -26.27 15.62
C GLU A 376 6.66 -25.24 14.55
N ASN A 377 7.61 -25.61 13.67
CA ASN A 377 8.11 -24.75 12.59
C ASN A 377 7.38 -24.96 11.25
N ASP A 378 6.47 -25.94 11.16
CA ASP A 378 5.76 -26.25 9.93
C ASP A 378 4.42 -25.51 9.84
N VAL A 379 4.28 -24.75 8.75
CA VAL A 379 3.00 -24.24 8.26
C VAL A 379 2.29 -25.35 7.47
N PHE A 380 0.97 -25.38 7.59
CA PHE A 380 0.07 -26.32 6.88
C PHE A 380 -0.98 -25.60 6.04
N ALA A 381 -1.56 -24.52 6.57
CA ALA A 381 -2.50 -23.67 5.88
C ALA A 381 -2.34 -22.22 6.32
N TRP A 382 -2.70 -21.28 5.44
CA TRP A 382 -2.76 -19.85 5.74
C TRP A 382 -3.96 -19.23 5.03
N ILE A 383 -4.52 -18.18 5.63
CA ILE A 383 -5.55 -17.36 4.98
C ILE A 383 -4.85 -16.24 4.21
N ASP A 384 -5.20 -16.06 2.93
CA ASP A 384 -4.80 -14.87 2.19
C ASP A 384 -5.44 -13.62 2.84
N PRO A 385 -4.67 -12.62 3.30
CA PRO A 385 -5.24 -11.52 4.09
C PRO A 385 -5.93 -10.42 3.27
N LEU A 386 -5.97 -10.53 1.94
CA LEU A 386 -6.75 -9.67 1.05
C LEU A 386 -7.99 -10.39 0.48
N PHE A 387 -7.87 -11.68 0.25
CA PHE A 387 -8.94 -12.48 -0.34
C PHE A 387 -9.77 -13.24 0.70
N GLY A 388 -9.21 -13.56 1.86
CA GLY A 388 -9.83 -14.47 2.83
C GLY A 388 -9.78 -15.95 2.41
N ASP A 389 -9.10 -16.28 1.30
CA ASP A 389 -8.99 -17.65 0.81
C ASP A 389 -8.09 -18.48 1.73
N LEU A 390 -8.59 -19.63 2.20
CA LEU A 390 -7.77 -20.63 2.87
C LEU A 390 -6.90 -21.33 1.82
N ASN A 391 -5.61 -21.01 1.82
CA ASN A 391 -4.61 -21.67 1.00
C ASN A 391 -4.01 -22.84 1.80
N LEU A 392 -4.04 -24.02 1.19
CA LEU A 392 -3.49 -25.25 1.77
C LEU A 392 -2.12 -25.53 1.14
N LEU A 393 -1.12 -25.89 1.95
CA LEU A 393 0.19 -26.28 1.41
C LEU A 393 0.17 -27.67 0.75
N GLY A 394 -0.77 -28.53 1.14
CA GLY A 394 -1.06 -29.81 0.48
C GLY A 394 -2.44 -29.86 -0.19
N THR A 395 -2.88 -31.07 -0.51
CA THR A 395 -4.21 -31.37 -1.10
C THR A 395 -5.26 -31.66 -0.03
N ILE A 396 -6.54 -31.48 -0.35
CA ILE A 396 -7.62 -32.06 0.46
C ILE A 396 -7.76 -33.52 0.06
N ARG A 397 -7.83 -34.41 1.06
CA ARG A 397 -8.20 -35.81 0.90
C ARG A 397 -9.45 -36.08 1.73
N GLU A 398 -10.56 -36.40 1.07
CA GLU A 398 -11.63 -37.16 1.72
C GLU A 398 -11.07 -38.54 2.07
N GLN A 399 -11.27 -39.02 3.30
CA GLN A 399 -10.71 -40.29 3.70
C GLN A 399 -11.66 -41.19 4.48
N ASP A 400 -11.74 -42.43 4.01
CA ASP A 400 -12.23 -43.57 4.76
C ASP A 400 -11.03 -44.21 5.52
N THR A 401 -11.07 -44.16 6.87
CA THR A 401 -10.42 -45.09 7.83
C THR A 401 -8.96 -45.00 8.32
N THR A 402 -8.06 -44.04 7.97
CA THR A 402 -6.77 -43.94 8.71
C THR A 402 -6.82 -42.93 9.85
N ASN A 403 -6.47 -43.36 11.06
CA ASN A 403 -6.26 -42.45 12.20
C ASN A 403 -5.01 -41.57 11.98
N PRO A 404 -4.98 -40.34 12.54
CA PRO A 404 -3.79 -39.49 12.54
C PRO A 404 -2.60 -40.19 13.20
N SER A 405 -1.41 -39.99 12.64
CA SER A 405 -0.13 -40.54 13.11
C SER A 405 0.61 -39.57 14.04
N ASP A 406 1.58 -40.07 14.82
CA ASP A 406 2.48 -39.22 15.61
C ASP A 406 3.25 -38.25 14.69
N GLY A 407 2.91 -36.97 14.79
CA GLY A 407 3.43 -35.89 13.94
C GLY A 407 2.33 -35.07 13.26
N ASP A 408 1.15 -35.66 13.07
CA ASP A 408 0.00 -35.01 12.44
C ASP A 408 -0.61 -33.93 13.35
N LEU A 409 -1.08 -32.82 12.77
CA LEU A 409 -1.79 -31.79 13.53
C LEU A 409 -3.29 -32.06 13.48
N VAL A 410 -3.84 -32.48 14.62
CA VAL A 410 -5.25 -32.88 14.74
C VAL A 410 -6.14 -31.69 15.12
N LEU A 411 -7.18 -31.44 14.33
CA LEU A 411 -8.31 -30.58 14.67
C LEU A 411 -9.40 -31.48 15.28
N ALA A 412 -9.31 -31.68 16.59
CA ALA A 412 -10.18 -32.61 17.33
C ALA A 412 -11.44 -31.95 17.86
N HIS A 413 -12.54 -32.72 17.86
CA HIS A 413 -13.67 -32.51 18.76
C HIS A 413 -13.59 -33.54 19.91
N GLU A 414 -14.43 -33.38 20.94
CA GLU A 414 -14.38 -34.14 22.20
C GLU A 414 -14.50 -35.67 22.03
N ASN A 415 -15.00 -36.13 20.88
CA ASN A 415 -15.21 -37.54 20.54
C ASN A 415 -14.33 -38.09 19.39
N GLY A 416 -13.39 -37.29 18.83
CA GLY A 416 -12.49 -37.77 17.78
C GLY A 416 -11.92 -36.69 16.84
N PRO A 417 -11.04 -37.06 15.89
CA PRO A 417 -10.50 -36.16 14.88
C PRO A 417 -11.52 -35.90 13.77
N GLY A 418 -12.10 -34.71 13.69
CA GLY A 418 -12.96 -34.29 12.56
C GLY A 418 -12.14 -33.92 11.32
N ALA A 419 -10.95 -33.36 11.52
CA ALA A 419 -9.97 -33.13 10.48
C ALA A 419 -8.54 -33.22 11.05
N TRP A 420 -7.56 -33.51 10.20
CA TRP A 420 -6.15 -33.40 10.58
C TRP A 420 -5.25 -33.09 9.39
N PHE A 421 -4.09 -32.52 9.66
CA PHE A 421 -3.04 -32.32 8.67
C PHE A 421 -1.97 -33.39 8.79
N ASN A 422 -1.63 -34.02 7.68
CA ASN A 422 -0.56 -35.01 7.61
C ASN A 422 0.80 -34.32 7.76
N GLY A 423 1.59 -34.69 8.77
CA GLY A 423 2.88 -34.08 9.07
C GLY A 423 3.92 -34.25 7.95
N ASN A 424 3.81 -35.31 7.13
CA ASN A 424 4.77 -35.63 6.07
C ASN A 424 4.38 -35.04 4.71
N THR A 425 3.10 -35.09 4.34
CA THR A 425 2.63 -34.61 3.01
C THR A 425 2.05 -33.21 3.03
N LYS A 426 1.74 -32.66 4.21
CA LYS A 426 1.00 -31.41 4.43
C LYS A 426 -0.42 -31.39 3.85
N ASP A 427 -0.95 -32.55 3.46
CA ASP A 427 -2.33 -32.71 3.03
C ASP A 427 -3.30 -32.51 4.22
N LEU A 428 -4.48 -31.96 3.93
CA LEU A 428 -5.60 -31.88 4.85
C LEU A 428 -6.50 -33.10 4.65
N HIS A 429 -6.65 -33.90 5.69
CA HIS A 429 -7.54 -35.05 5.74
C HIS A 429 -8.82 -34.68 6.48
N LEU A 430 -9.97 -34.98 5.87
CA LEU A 430 -11.30 -34.74 6.45
C LEU A 430 -11.94 -36.08 6.80
N ALA A 431 -12.44 -36.21 8.02
CA ALA A 431 -13.14 -37.41 8.50
C ALA A 431 -14.66 -37.21 8.35
N GLY A 432 -15.28 -37.99 7.46
CA GLY A 432 -16.71 -37.88 7.14
C GLY A 432 -16.96 -37.39 5.72
N ARG A 433 -18.19 -37.57 5.24
CA ARG A 433 -18.58 -37.16 3.88
C ARG A 433 -18.66 -35.64 3.79
N ILE A 434 -17.95 -35.08 2.82
CA ILE A 434 -18.12 -33.67 2.43
C ILE A 434 -19.48 -33.56 1.75
N ALA A 435 -20.43 -32.84 2.36
CA ALA A 435 -21.74 -32.63 1.78
C ALA A 435 -21.66 -31.59 0.65
N GLU A 436 -21.52 -32.05 -0.59
CA GLU A 436 -21.87 -31.24 -1.77
C GLU A 436 -23.39 -31.04 -1.80
N GLN A 437 -23.88 -29.95 -1.23
CA GLN A 437 -25.19 -29.43 -1.60
C GLN A 437 -25.25 -27.90 -1.57
N GLU A 438 -25.54 -27.32 -2.74
CA GLU A 438 -26.07 -25.96 -2.84
C GLU A 438 -27.46 -25.90 -2.18
N SER A 439 -27.85 -24.69 -1.76
CA SER A 439 -29.09 -24.31 -1.05
C SER A 439 -29.17 -24.64 0.45
N ASP A 440 -29.66 -23.63 1.18
CA ASP A 440 -30.09 -23.60 2.59
C ASP A 440 -29.06 -23.83 3.71
N MET A 441 -28.57 -22.75 4.34
CA MET A 441 -28.93 -22.51 5.75
C MET A 441 -28.71 -21.09 6.32
N ASP A 442 -29.68 -20.74 7.16
CA ASP A 442 -29.88 -19.54 8.00
C ASP A 442 -31.00 -19.90 9.03
N PRO A 443 -31.20 -19.26 10.20
CA PRO A 443 -30.37 -18.23 10.87
C PRO A 443 -29.75 -18.66 12.21
N ASN A 444 -30.14 -19.82 12.77
CA ASN A 444 -30.07 -20.10 14.23
C ASN A 444 -28.69 -20.55 14.76
N ALA A 445 -27.58 -20.02 14.23
CA ALA A 445 -26.24 -20.39 14.68
C ALA A 445 -25.99 -19.95 16.13
N THR A 446 -25.99 -20.90 17.07
CA THR A 446 -25.65 -20.70 18.49
C THR A 446 -24.33 -21.38 18.87
N ALA A 447 -23.66 -20.80 19.88
CA ALA A 447 -22.24 -20.97 20.18
C ALA A 447 -21.69 -22.41 20.26
N GLY A 448 -20.47 -22.60 19.74
CA GLY A 448 -19.70 -23.85 19.86
C GLY A 448 -18.18 -23.61 19.74
N SER A 449 -17.68 -23.40 18.52
CA SER A 449 -16.32 -22.86 18.29
C SER A 449 -16.14 -22.38 16.84
N TRP A 450 -15.97 -21.06 16.68
CA TRP A 450 -15.51 -20.46 15.42
C TRP A 450 -13.99 -20.58 15.36
N VAL A 451 -13.44 -21.12 14.26
CA VAL A 451 -11.99 -21.35 14.15
C VAL A 451 -11.30 -20.22 13.38
N ALA A 452 -11.98 -19.63 12.38
CA ALA A 452 -11.50 -18.45 11.66
C ALA A 452 -12.64 -17.57 11.12
N SER A 453 -12.44 -16.24 11.15
CA SER A 453 -13.35 -15.24 10.59
C SER A 453 -12.58 -14.11 9.91
N HIS A 454 -13.19 -13.49 8.90
CA HIS A 454 -12.64 -12.35 8.16
C HIS A 454 -13.79 -11.39 7.82
N TYR A 455 -13.59 -10.09 8.02
CA TYR A 455 -14.63 -9.05 7.92
C TYR A 455 -15.96 -9.36 8.65
N GLY A 456 -15.90 -10.09 9.77
CA GLY A 456 -17.09 -10.51 10.53
C GLY A 456 -17.89 -11.64 9.88
N GLN A 457 -17.47 -12.16 8.73
CA GLN A 457 -18.00 -13.37 8.12
C GLN A 457 -17.24 -14.60 8.65
N PRO A 458 -17.93 -15.70 9.00
CA PRO A 458 -17.27 -16.97 9.29
C PRO A 458 -16.61 -17.54 8.03
N LEU A 459 -15.32 -17.86 8.13
CA LEU A 459 -14.58 -18.58 7.08
C LEU A 459 -14.41 -20.06 7.43
N ALA A 460 -14.37 -20.40 8.72
CA ALA A 460 -14.32 -21.77 9.20
C ALA A 460 -15.11 -21.92 10.51
N TYR A 461 -16.01 -22.90 10.57
CA TYR A 461 -16.76 -23.23 11.78
C TYR A 461 -16.84 -24.74 12.02
N LEU A 462 -16.91 -25.12 13.28
CA LEU A 462 -17.28 -26.47 13.69
C LEU A 462 -18.78 -26.51 13.98
N ASP A 463 -19.49 -27.46 13.38
CA ASP A 463 -20.89 -27.72 13.73
C ASP A 463 -21.00 -28.47 15.08
N PRO A 464 -22.21 -28.64 15.65
CA PRO A 464 -22.37 -29.33 16.94
C PRO A 464 -21.94 -30.81 16.94
N ASP A 465 -21.75 -31.42 15.77
CA ASP A 465 -21.28 -32.79 15.61
C ASP A 465 -19.74 -32.87 15.47
N GLY A 466 -19.08 -31.72 15.24
CA GLY A 466 -17.62 -31.57 15.17
C GLY A 466 -17.04 -31.52 13.75
N ASN A 467 -17.87 -31.35 12.71
CA ASN A 467 -17.38 -31.28 11.33
C ASN A 467 -16.86 -29.87 11.00
N LEU A 468 -15.75 -29.79 10.26
CA LEU A 468 -15.15 -28.52 9.83
C LEU A 468 -15.79 -28.02 8.53
N HIS A 469 -16.59 -26.97 8.62
CA HIS A 469 -17.19 -26.29 7.48
C HIS A 469 -16.33 -25.10 7.05
N LEU A 470 -15.86 -25.09 5.80
CA LEU A 470 -15.07 -24.01 5.21
C LEU A 470 -15.93 -23.18 4.24
N LYS A 471 -15.83 -21.85 4.33
CA LYS A 471 -16.62 -20.90 3.52
C LYS A 471 -15.67 -20.04 2.65
N GLY A 472 -15.31 -20.55 1.48
CA GLY A 472 -14.42 -19.87 0.52
C GLY A 472 -13.92 -20.79 -0.60
N LEU A 473 -13.23 -20.22 -1.58
CA LEU A 473 -12.60 -20.95 -2.68
C LEU A 473 -11.29 -21.60 -2.17
N VAL A 474 -11.29 -22.91 -1.93
CA VAL A 474 -10.06 -23.63 -1.59
C VAL A 474 -9.18 -23.72 -2.84
N ARG A 475 -8.05 -23.02 -2.84
CA ARG A 475 -7.00 -23.21 -3.85
C ARG A 475 -5.98 -24.22 -3.34
N THR A 476 -5.73 -25.27 -4.12
CA THR A 476 -4.64 -26.23 -3.88
C THR A 476 -3.47 -25.91 -4.83
N ASN A 477 -2.24 -26.21 -4.41
CA ASN A 477 -1.01 -25.86 -5.13
C ASN A 477 -0.78 -26.61 -6.48
N GLN A 478 -1.78 -27.30 -7.03
CA GLN A 478 -1.64 -27.93 -8.36
C GLN A 478 -1.92 -26.92 -9.47
N GLN A 479 -0.88 -26.56 -10.21
CA GLN A 479 -1.01 -25.93 -11.53
C GLN A 479 -1.90 -26.82 -12.42
N ALA A 480 -3.07 -26.31 -12.81
CA ALA A 480 -3.98 -27.01 -13.69
C ALA A 480 -3.40 -27.07 -15.12
N ALA A 481 -2.68 -28.14 -15.43
CA ALA A 481 -2.42 -28.56 -16.80
C ALA A 481 -3.52 -29.56 -17.22
N PRO A 482 -4.46 -29.19 -18.10
CA PRO A 482 -5.48 -30.12 -18.58
C PRO A 482 -4.85 -31.11 -19.57
N VAL A 483 -4.44 -32.29 -19.09
CA VAL A 483 -4.01 -33.38 -19.97
C VAL A 483 -5.24 -34.18 -20.41
N SER A 484 -5.81 -33.80 -21.53
CA SER A 484 -6.85 -34.55 -22.21
C SER A 484 -6.27 -35.82 -22.85
N VAL A 485 -6.51 -36.98 -22.23
CA VAL A 485 -6.27 -38.30 -22.83
C VAL A 485 -7.60 -38.85 -23.36
N PRO A 486 -7.75 -39.11 -24.68
CA PRO A 486 -9.00 -39.62 -25.23
C PRO A 486 -9.22 -41.10 -24.86
N LEU A 487 -10.41 -41.43 -24.37
CA LEU A 487 -10.89 -42.80 -24.21
C LEU A 487 -11.38 -43.35 -25.55
N GLN A 488 -10.72 -44.38 -26.09
CA GLN A 488 -11.37 -45.39 -26.93
C GLN A 488 -10.94 -46.81 -26.53
N ASN A 489 -11.83 -47.77 -26.75
CA ASN A 489 -11.99 -48.98 -25.93
C ASN A 489 -11.15 -50.18 -26.37
N PRO A 490 -10.95 -51.18 -25.48
CA PRO A 490 -10.16 -52.38 -25.77
C PRO A 490 -11.02 -53.51 -26.36
N SER A 491 -11.02 -53.69 -27.68
CA SER A 491 -11.38 -54.99 -28.31
C SER A 491 -11.02 -55.07 -29.80
N GLN A 492 -10.14 -56.03 -30.12
CA GLN A 492 -9.87 -56.63 -31.44
C GLN A 492 -9.18 -55.78 -32.54
N VAL A 493 -8.03 -56.33 -32.98
CA VAL A 493 -7.23 -56.09 -34.23
C VAL A 493 -6.74 -54.67 -34.48
#